data_AF-K2C068-F1
#
_entry.id   AF-K2C068-F1
#
_cell.length_a   1.000
_cell.length_b   1.000
_cell.length_c   1.000
_cell.angle_alpha   90.00
_cell.angle_beta   90.00
_cell.angle_gamma   90.00
#
_symmetry.space_group_name_H-M   'P 1'
#
loop_
_entity.id
_entity.type
_entity.pdbx_description
1 polymer ?
#
loop_
_entity_poly.entity_id
_entity_poly.type
_entity_poly.pdbx_seq_one_letter_code
_entity_poly.pdbx_strand_id
1 'polypeptide(L)'
;MKYGWEAVLELVSILSLNLAILNILPFPALDGGRILFVVIEKLGKKARPAVERMIHQIGMMILLGLLLLITVNDILRIVRG
;
A
#
# COMPACT_ATOMS: atom_id res chain seq x y z
N MET A 1 3.55 -35.98 -0.03
CA MET A 1 2.74 -34.75 0.19
C MET A 1 3.24 -33.87 1.36
N LYS A 2 4.39 -34.13 1.99
CA LYS A 2 4.94 -33.27 3.07
C LYS A 2 5.60 -31.97 2.58
N TYR A 3 6.02 -31.90 1.31
CA TYR A 3 6.59 -30.70 0.69
C TYR A 3 5.56 -29.60 0.39
N GLY A 4 4.26 -29.90 0.42
CA GLY A 4 3.22 -28.91 0.10
C GLY A 4 3.11 -27.79 1.14
N TRP A 5 3.27 -28.11 2.42
CA TRP A 5 3.19 -27.11 3.49
C TRP A 5 4.42 -26.22 3.59
N GLU A 6 5.61 -26.78 3.35
CA GLU A 6 6.83 -25.97 3.29
C GLU A 6 6.79 -24.97 2.13
N ALA A 7 6.36 -25.39 0.93
CA ALA A 7 6.22 -24.50 -0.23
C ALA A 7 5.18 -23.39 0.00
N VAL A 8 4.06 -23.69 0.66
CA VAL A 8 3.04 -22.68 0.99
C VAL A 8 3.59 -21.70 2.03
N LEU A 9 4.29 -22.17 3.05
CA LEU A 9 4.91 -21.30 4.06
C LEU A 9 5.97 -20.40 3.46
N GLU A 10 6.78 -20.90 2.52
CA GLU A 10 7.77 -20.11 1.79
C GLU A 10 7.09 -19.03 0.94
N LEU A 11 6.06 -19.39 0.18
CA LEU A 11 5.27 -18.44 -0.61
C LEU A 11 4.65 -17.35 0.28
N VAL A 12 3.99 -17.74 1.36
CA VAL A 12 3.37 -16.81 2.31
C VAL A 12 4.42 -15.92 2.95
N SER A 13 5.60 -16.44 3.28
CA SER A 13 6.69 -15.65 3.87
C SER A 13 7.18 -14.56 2.90
N ILE A 14 7.40 -14.91 1.63
CA ILE A 14 7.86 -13.96 0.60
C ILE A 14 6.77 -12.91 0.34
N LEU A 15 5.51 -13.32 0.19
CA LEU A 15 4.39 -12.39 0.00
C LEU A 15 4.23 -11.44 1.19
N SER A 16 4.28 -11.97 2.41
CA SER A 16 4.15 -11.19 3.64
C SER A 16 5.28 -10.19 3.80
N LEU A 17 6.53 -10.58 3.50
CA LEU A 17 7.68 -9.69 3.53
C LEU A 17 7.54 -8.55 2.51
N ASN A 18 7.11 -8.85 1.28
CA ASN A 18 6.86 -7.83 0.26
C ASN A 18 5.78 -6.85 0.70
N LEU A 19 4.66 -7.35 1.24
CA LEU A 19 3.60 -6.50 1.76
C LEU A 19 4.06 -5.65 2.94
N ALA A 20 4.88 -6.19 3.83
CA ALA A 20 5.45 -5.44 4.96
C ALA A 20 6.35 -4.30 4.46
N ILE A 21 7.23 -4.57 3.49
CA ILE A 21 8.11 -3.56 2.89
C ILE A 21 7.28 -2.45 2.21
N LEU A 22 6.30 -2.83 1.38
CA LEU A 22 5.43 -1.88 0.71
C LEU A 22 4.64 -1.02 1.71
N ASN A 23 4.06 -1.64 2.75
CA ASN A 23 3.29 -0.91 3.76
C ASN A 23 4.12 0.03 4.63
N ILE A 24 5.43 -0.19 4.78
CA ILE A 24 6.30 0.73 5.53
C ILE A 24 6.63 2.00 4.73
N LEU A 25 6.48 1.98 3.40
CA LEU A 25 6.75 3.15 2.57
C LEU A 25 5.88 4.35 2.98
N PRO A 26 6.44 5.57 2.95
CA PRO A 26 5.73 6.79 3.34
C PRO A 26 4.77 7.27 2.24
N PHE A 27 3.89 6.39 1.78
CA PHE A 27 2.90 6.68 0.75
C PHE A 27 1.51 6.92 1.37
N PRO A 28 0.80 8.01 1.01
CA PRO A 28 -0.56 8.25 1.44
C PRO A 28 -1.48 7.06 1.08
N ALA A 29 -2.21 6.53 2.06
CA ALA A 29 -3.05 5.31 2.03
C ALA A 29 -2.39 4.01 2.51
N LEU A 30 -1.06 3.98 2.66
CA LEU A 30 -0.36 2.88 3.30
C LEU A 30 -0.13 3.15 4.80
N ASP A 31 0.05 2.09 5.58
CA ASP A 31 0.24 2.16 7.03
C ASP A 31 1.46 3.02 7.43
N GLY A 32 2.54 2.94 6.66
CA GLY A 32 3.78 3.70 6.84
C GLY A 32 3.61 5.20 6.61
N GLY A 33 2.72 5.59 5.69
CA GLY A 33 2.33 6.99 5.51
C GLY A 33 1.65 7.56 6.75
N ARG A 34 0.77 6.77 7.38
CA ARG A 34 0.10 7.15 8.64
C ARG A 34 1.10 7.26 9.80
N ILE A 35 1.99 6.27 9.93
CA ILE A 35 3.04 6.28 10.94
C ILE A 35 3.93 7.51 10.79
N LEU A 36 4.33 7.85 9.57
CA LEU A 36 5.13 9.05 9.29
C LEU A 36 4.39 10.32 9.73
N PHE A 37 3.10 10.45 9.39
CA PHE A 37 2.28 11.59 9.82
C PHE A 37 2.24 11.72 11.35
N VAL A 38 1.99 10.62 12.06
CA VAL A 38 1.95 10.60 13.53
C VAL A 38 3.32 10.95 14.14
N VAL A 39 4.42 10.46 13.56
CA VAL A 39 5.78 10.81 14.00
C VAL A 39 6.07 12.30 13.79
N ILE A 40 5.71 12.84 12.63
CA ILE A 40 5.85 14.27 12.33
C ILE A 40 4.98 15.11 13.28
N GLU A 41 3.75 14.69 13.58
CA GLU A 41 2.88 15.37 14.54
C GLU A 41 3.44 15.36 15.96
N LYS A 42 4.09 14.27 16.38
CA LYS A 42 4.75 14.18 17.69
C LYS A 42 5.97 15.08 17.80
N LEU A 43 6.70 15.29 16.69
CA LEU A 43 7.88 16.15 16.63
C LEU A 43 7.56 17.62 16.32
N GLY A 44 6.36 17.91 15.82
CA GLY A 44 5.90 19.25 15.42
C GLY A 44 4.66 19.74 16.18
N LYS A 45 3.95 20.70 15.59
CA LYS A 45 2.61 21.11 16.06
C LYS A 45 1.57 20.11 15.56
N LYS A 46 0.64 19.69 16.43
CA LYS A 46 -0.52 18.83 16.07
C LYS A 46 -1.12 19.30 14.75
N ALA A 47 -1.08 18.44 13.73
CA ALA A 47 -1.88 18.65 12.56
C ALA A 47 -3.35 18.50 12.97
N ARG A 48 -4.26 19.18 12.28
CA ARG A 48 -5.68 18.96 12.54
C ARG A 48 -6.01 17.54 12.08
N PRO A 49 -6.66 16.68 12.91
CA PRO A 49 -7.04 15.32 12.51
C PRO A 49 -7.89 15.27 11.23
N ALA A 50 -8.61 16.35 10.93
CA ALA A 50 -9.38 16.50 9.69
C ALA A 50 -8.48 16.56 8.44
N VAL A 51 -7.30 17.17 8.54
CA VAL A 51 -6.35 17.30 7.42
C VAL A 51 -5.68 15.96 7.14
N GLU A 52 -5.28 15.22 8.18
CA GLU A 52 -4.71 13.87 8.05
C GLU A 52 -5.69 12.92 7.35
N ARG A 53 -6.96 12.89 7.80
CA ARG A 53 -8.01 12.08 7.16
C ARG A 53 -8.23 12.44 5.71
N MET A 54 -8.26 13.74 5.39
CA MET A 54 -8.46 14.21 4.02
C MET A 54 -7.28 13.81 3.12
N ILE A 55 -6.04 13.97 3.59
CA ILE A 55 -4.83 13.55 2.85
C ILE A 55 -4.84 12.04 2.63
N HIS A 56 -5.18 11.25 3.64
CA HIS A 56 -5.28 9.80 3.50
C HIS A 56 -6.39 9.38 2.54
N GLN A 57 -7.57 10.00 2.60
CA GLN A 57 -8.67 9.68 1.70
C GLN A 57 -8.34 10.04 0.25
N ILE A 58 -7.76 11.22 0.00
CA ILE A 58 -7.33 11.64 -1.33
C ILE A 58 -6.23 10.70 -1.84
N GLY A 59 -5.23 10.40 -0.99
CA GLY A 59 -4.19 9.43 -1.30
C GLY A 59 -4.74 8.07 -1.70
N MET A 60 -5.75 7.59 -0.98
CA MET A 60 -6.39 6.30 -1.24
C MET A 60 -7.18 6.32 -2.55
N MET A 61 -7.91 7.40 -2.85
CA MET A 61 -8.59 7.55 -4.13
C MET A 61 -7.60 7.58 -5.31
N ILE A 62 -6.48 8.29 -5.17
CA ILE A 62 -5.42 8.34 -6.18
C ILE A 62 -4.81 6.95 -6.38
N LEU A 63 -4.47 6.26 -5.29
CA LEU A 63 -3.87 4.92 -5.35
C LEU A 63 -4.79 3.92 -6.05
N LEU A 64 -6.08 3.89 -5.67
CA LEU A 64 -7.09 3.04 -6.29
C LEU A 64 -7.34 3.43 -7.76
N GLY A 65 -7.37 4.72 -8.08
CA GLY A 65 -7.49 5.20 -9.45
C GLY A 65 -6.30 4.79 -10.32
N LEU A 66 -5.07 4.88 -9.80
CA LEU A 66 -3.87 4.41 -10.48
C LEU A 66 -3.88 2.89 -10.67
N LEU A 67 -4.25 2.13 -9.64
CA LEU A 67 -4.42 0.68 -9.72
C LEU A 67 -5.37 0.31 -10.87
N LEU A 68 -6.54 0.97 -10.95
CA LEU A 68 -7.50 0.75 -12.03
C LEU A 68 -6.95 1.12 -13.40
N LEU A 69 -6.29 2.27 -13.53
CA LEU A 69 -5.69 2.71 -14.79
C LEU A 69 -4.64 1.72 -15.30
N ILE A 70 -3.74 1.29 -14.42
CA ILE A 70 -2.69 0.31 -14.73
C ILE A 70 -3.34 -1.01 -15.14
N THR A 71 -4.30 -1.50 -14.35
CA THR A 71 -5.02 -2.77 -14.61
C THR A 71 -5.74 -2.74 -15.96
N VAL A 72 -6.46 -1.65 -16.28
CA VAL A 72 -7.13 -1.49 -17.58
C VAL A 72 -6.12 -1.44 -18.72
N ASN A 73 -5.02 -0.72 -18.55
CA ASN A 73 -3.97 -0.65 -19.57
C ASN A 73 -3.33 -2.02 -19.82
N ASP A 74 -3.05 -2.78 -18.77
CA ASP A 74 -2.49 -4.13 -18.86
C ASP A 74 -3.48 -5.08 -19.56
N ILE A 75 -4.76 -5.04 -19.21
CA ILE A 75 -5.81 -5.83 -19.89
C ILE A 75 -5.92 -5.45 -21.36
N LEU A 76 -5.98 -4.15 -21.69
CA LEU A 76 -6.06 -3.67 -23.07
C LEU A 76 -4.83 -4.09 -23.88
N ARG A 77 -3.65 -4.07 -23.26
CA ARG A 77 -2.41 -4.54 -23.88
C ARG A 77 -2.43 -6.04 -24.17
N ILE A 78 -2.97 -6.85 -23.25
CA ILE A 78 -3.11 -8.30 -23.43
C ILE A 78 -4.17 -8.63 -24.50
N VAL A 79 -5.22 -7.82 -24.63
CA VAL A 79 -6.31 -8.05 -25.60
C VAL A 79 -5.97 -7.55 -27.00
N ARG A 80 -5.18 -6.46 -27.11
CA ARG A 80 -4.80 -5.86 -28.40
C ARG A 80 -3.47 -6.38 -28.96
N GLY A 81 -2.60 -6.91 -28.12
CA GLY A 81 -1.38 -7.62 -28.51
C GLY A 81 -1.63 -9.10 -28.70
#